data_AF-A0A444KIE9-F1
#
_entry.id   AF-A0A444KIE9-F1
#
_cell.length_a   1.000
_cell.length_b   1.000
_cell.length_c   1.000
_cell.angle_alpha   90.00
_cell.angle_beta   90.00
_cell.angle_gamma   90.00
#
_symmetry.space_group_name_H-M   'P 1'
#
loop_
_entity.id
_entity.type
_entity.pdbx_description
1 polymer ?
#
loop_
_entity_poly.entity_id
_entity_poly.type
_entity_poly.pdbx_seq_one_letter_code
_entity_poly.pdbx_strand_id
1 'polypeptide(L)'
;MFFRLLRLILVVIVAVLGQPVFDASAQAIGHGSAQLIADQTKVIQDLTAKTDGLEKRLGDPDQDDAGLVDIRLQLEDISRAALTSALAFRQRLNDINARVEVLGPPPAQGQPPEPAIVSNERSALVSEKAEINAVVASAQNLSVRVNGLVDKISVMRSELFRSVITKHYDLNDALSPQA
;
A
#
# COMPACT_ATOMS: atom_id res chain seq x y z
N MET A 1 29.87 -12.18 -66.99
CA MET A 1 29.52 -13.16 -65.95
C MET A 1 30.01 -12.80 -64.53
N PHE A 2 30.48 -11.56 -64.27
CA PHE A 2 31.01 -11.14 -62.96
C PHE A 2 30.09 -10.20 -62.15
N PHE A 3 29.03 -9.64 -62.77
CA PHE A 3 28.10 -8.70 -62.09
C PHE A 3 26.91 -9.35 -61.38
N ARG A 4 26.74 -10.68 -61.47
CA ARG A 4 25.69 -11.41 -60.75
C ARG A 4 26.13 -11.92 -59.37
N LEU A 5 27.43 -12.07 -59.13
CA LEU A 5 27.96 -12.49 -57.83
C LEU A 5 28.05 -11.33 -56.82
N LEU A 6 28.17 -10.08 -57.27
CA LEU A 6 28.27 -8.91 -56.38
C LEU A 6 26.93 -8.51 -55.74
N ARG A 7 25.80 -9.01 -56.26
CA ARG A 7 24.45 -8.75 -55.70
C ARG A 7 24.07 -9.68 -54.54
N LEU A 8 24.83 -10.76 -54.30
CA LEU A 8 24.55 -11.70 -53.21
C LEU A 8 25.30 -11.39 -51.91
N ILE A 9 26.35 -10.55 -51.96
CA ILE A 9 27.10 -10.15 -50.76
C ILE A 9 26.49 -8.91 -50.07
N LEU A 10 25.67 -8.13 -50.78
CA LEU A 10 24.98 -6.96 -50.21
C LEU A 10 23.67 -7.29 -49.47
N VAL A 11 23.17 -8.53 -49.58
CA VAL A 11 21.92 -8.97 -48.91
C VAL A 11 22.20 -9.64 -47.56
N VAL A 12 23.44 -10.01 -47.25
CA VAL A 12 23.77 -10.71 -45.98
C VAL A 12 24.22 -9.76 -44.87
N ILE A 13 24.63 -8.52 -45.19
CA ILE A 13 25.09 -7.55 -44.17
C ILE A 13 23.95 -6.72 -43.56
N VAL A 14 22.73 -6.75 -44.13
CA VAL A 14 21.57 -6.01 -43.57
C VAL A 14 20.75 -6.85 -42.58
N ALA A 15 21.10 -8.13 -42.36
CA ALA A 15 20.28 -9.05 -41.56
C ALA A 15 20.68 -9.22 -40.08
N VAL A 16 21.63 -8.43 -39.53
CA VAL A 16 22.13 -8.62 -38.15
C VAL A 16 22.17 -7.32 -37.32
N LEU A 17 21.18 -6.43 -37.47
CA LEU A 17 21.01 -5.29 -36.56
C LEU A 17 19.56 -5.10 -36.05
N GLY A 18 18.65 -6.03 -36.34
CA GLY A 18 17.29 -6.02 -35.81
C GLY A 18 17.16 -6.76 -34.48
N GLN A 19 17.94 -6.40 -33.46
CA GLN A 19 17.62 -6.81 -32.08
C GLN A 19 16.65 -5.77 -31.50
N PRO A 20 15.43 -6.16 -31.09
CA PRO A 20 14.48 -5.24 -30.48
C PRO A 20 14.96 -4.91 -29.07
N VAL A 21 15.60 -3.75 -28.89
CA VAL A 21 16.03 -3.25 -27.58
C VAL A 21 14.82 -2.80 -26.70
N PHE A 22 13.60 -2.88 -27.24
CA PHE A 22 12.37 -2.42 -26.58
C PHE A 22 11.81 -3.41 -25.54
N ASP A 23 12.11 -4.71 -25.64
CA ASP A 23 11.58 -5.72 -24.71
C ASP A 23 12.21 -5.64 -23.31
N ALA A 24 13.51 -5.34 -23.24
CA ALA A 24 14.24 -5.25 -21.96
C ALA A 24 13.71 -4.13 -21.05
N SER A 25 13.26 -3.01 -21.64
CA SER A 25 12.67 -1.89 -20.89
C SER A 25 11.26 -2.17 -20.37
N ALA A 26 10.43 -2.91 -21.12
CA ALA A 26 9.08 -3.27 -20.67
C ALA A 26 9.14 -4.24 -19.48
N GLN A 27 10.06 -5.21 -19.53
CA GLN A 27 10.29 -6.15 -18.44
C GLN A 27 10.89 -5.46 -17.21
N ALA A 28 11.87 -4.58 -17.36
CA ALA A 28 12.46 -3.85 -16.23
C ALA A 28 11.43 -3.02 -15.44
N ILE A 29 10.46 -2.40 -16.13
CA ILE A 29 9.40 -1.59 -15.51
C ILE A 29 8.34 -2.47 -14.80
N GLY A 30 8.05 -3.67 -15.30
CA GLY A 30 7.16 -4.63 -14.65
C GLY A 30 7.76 -5.29 -13.41
N HIS A 31 9.08 -5.55 -13.41
CA HIS A 31 9.77 -6.09 -12.24
C HIS A 31 9.84 -5.07 -11.09
N GLY A 32 10.01 -3.79 -11.41
CA GLY A 32 10.02 -2.72 -10.40
C GLY A 32 8.69 -2.54 -9.68
N SER A 33 7.56 -2.71 -10.37
CA SER A 33 6.24 -2.61 -9.72
C SER A 33 5.88 -3.83 -8.90
N ALA A 34 6.18 -5.05 -9.38
CA ALA A 34 5.98 -6.27 -8.61
C ALA A 34 6.75 -6.22 -7.27
N GLN A 35 8.00 -5.74 -7.32
CA GLN A 35 8.81 -5.54 -6.12
C GLN A 35 8.19 -4.49 -5.18
N LEU A 36 7.77 -3.34 -5.72
CA LEU A 36 7.11 -2.30 -4.92
C LEU A 36 5.83 -2.83 -4.25
N ILE A 37 5.01 -3.59 -4.98
CA ILE A 37 3.79 -4.22 -4.44
C ILE A 37 4.15 -5.17 -3.29
N ALA A 38 5.13 -6.05 -3.48
CA ALA A 38 5.57 -6.99 -2.45
C ALA A 38 6.10 -6.27 -1.20
N ASP A 39 6.94 -5.24 -1.39
CA ASP A 39 7.54 -4.48 -0.30
C ASP A 39 6.46 -3.74 0.51
N GLN A 40 5.54 -3.04 -0.17
CA GLN A 40 4.46 -2.32 0.52
C GLN A 40 3.44 -3.26 1.16
N THR A 41 3.17 -4.41 0.55
CA THR A 41 2.33 -5.45 1.16
C THR A 41 2.92 -5.89 2.50
N LYS A 42 4.22 -6.16 2.53
CA LYS A 42 4.92 -6.54 3.75
C LYS A 42 4.89 -5.43 4.80
N VAL A 43 5.12 -4.18 4.39
CA VAL A 43 5.01 -3.01 5.29
C VAL A 43 3.62 -2.95 5.94
N ILE A 44 2.54 -3.08 5.16
CA ILE A 44 1.18 -3.05 5.71
C ILE A 44 0.90 -4.24 6.64
N GLN A 45 1.42 -5.43 6.33
CA GLN A 45 1.31 -6.61 7.21
C GLN A 45 2.03 -6.38 8.54
N ASP A 46 3.26 -5.86 8.52
CA ASP A 46 4.04 -5.57 9.72
C ASP A 46 3.35 -4.49 10.58
N LEU A 47 2.82 -3.44 9.96
CA LEU A 47 2.05 -2.41 10.65
C LEU A 47 0.75 -2.95 11.26
N THR A 48 0.08 -3.88 10.57
CA THR A 48 -1.12 -4.56 11.09
C THR A 48 -0.77 -5.39 12.33
N ALA A 49 0.30 -6.19 12.27
CA ALA A 49 0.75 -7.00 13.40
C ALA A 49 1.16 -6.14 14.62
N LYS A 50 1.82 -5.00 14.37
CA LYS A 50 2.11 -4.02 15.43
C LYS A 50 0.84 -3.46 16.06
N THR A 51 -0.15 -3.11 15.23
CA THR A 51 -1.46 -2.63 15.69
C THR A 51 -2.17 -3.67 16.55
N ASP A 52 -2.15 -4.95 16.14
CA ASP A 52 -2.71 -6.06 16.93
C ASP A 52 -2.04 -6.17 18.30
N GLY A 53 -0.71 -6.02 18.36
CA GLY A 53 0.04 -6.04 19.61
C GLY A 53 -0.32 -4.87 20.53
N LEU A 54 -0.48 -3.68 19.96
CA LEU A 54 -0.89 -2.48 20.71
C LEU A 54 -2.32 -2.58 21.22
N GLU A 55 -3.24 -3.11 20.41
CA GLU A 55 -4.62 -3.34 20.84
C GLU A 55 -4.71 -4.36 21.99
N LYS A 56 -3.87 -5.40 21.98
CA LYS A 56 -3.79 -6.33 23.11
C LYS A 56 -3.28 -5.65 24.39
N ARG A 57 -2.21 -4.86 24.30
CA ARG A 57 -1.71 -4.04 25.44
C ARG A 57 -2.79 -3.09 25.95
N LEU A 58 -3.63 -2.56 25.06
CA LEU A 58 -4.74 -1.70 25.42
C LEU A 58 -5.80 -2.38 26.28
N GLY A 59 -5.88 -3.71 26.24
CA GLY A 59 -6.78 -4.50 27.08
C GLY A 59 -6.19 -4.95 28.41
N ASP A 60 -4.96 -4.55 28.74
CA ASP A 60 -4.31 -4.88 30.00
C ASP A 60 -5.02 -4.14 31.17
N PRO A 61 -5.46 -4.84 32.23
CA PRO A 61 -6.10 -4.20 33.38
C PRO A 61 -5.17 -3.27 34.18
N ASP A 62 -3.85 -3.45 34.08
CA ASP A 62 -2.86 -2.65 34.81
C ASP A 62 -2.44 -1.38 34.04
N GLN A 63 -3.17 -1.05 32.97
CA GLN A 63 -2.83 0.05 32.09
C GLN A 63 -3.06 1.43 32.75
N ASP A 64 -2.01 2.24 32.80
CA ASP A 64 -2.03 3.61 33.35
C ASP A 64 -2.06 4.69 32.25
N ASP A 65 -2.23 5.97 32.65
CA ASP A 65 -2.33 7.08 31.69
C ASP A 65 -1.06 7.21 30.82
N ALA A 66 0.11 7.00 31.43
CA ALA A 66 1.40 7.08 30.73
C ALA A 66 1.49 6.01 29.63
N GLY A 67 1.14 4.76 29.95
CA GLY A 67 1.09 3.68 28.98
C GLY A 67 0.06 3.95 27.87
N LEU A 68 -1.11 4.51 28.20
CA LEU A 68 -2.12 4.86 27.19
C LEU A 68 -1.63 5.95 26.23
N VAL A 69 -0.86 6.93 26.71
CA VAL A 69 -0.23 7.94 25.88
C VAL A 69 0.83 7.33 24.97
N ASP A 70 1.68 6.43 25.49
CA ASP A 70 2.67 5.70 24.68
C ASP A 70 1.99 4.92 23.54
N ILE A 71 0.96 4.13 23.84
CA ILE A 71 0.22 3.37 22.82
C ILE A 71 -0.37 4.32 21.77
N ARG A 72 -0.93 5.46 22.18
CA ARG A 72 -1.49 6.46 21.26
C ARG A 72 -0.43 7.00 20.29
N LEU A 73 0.76 7.34 20.79
CA LEU A 73 1.84 7.84 19.94
C LEU A 73 2.28 6.79 18.91
N GLN A 74 2.42 5.53 19.33
CA GLN A 74 2.77 4.42 18.43
C GLN A 74 1.69 4.17 17.37
N LEU A 75 0.41 4.29 17.74
CA LEU A 75 -0.72 4.19 16.81
C LEU A 75 -0.69 5.35 15.78
N GLU A 76 -0.41 6.58 16.19
CA GLU A 76 -0.26 7.70 15.26
C GLU A 76 0.89 7.51 14.27
N ASP A 77 2.02 6.94 14.71
CA ASP A 77 3.13 6.58 13.82
C ASP A 77 2.73 5.52 12.80
N ILE A 78 1.95 4.52 13.22
CA ILE A 78 1.40 3.50 12.32
C ILE A 78 0.48 4.14 11.27
N SER A 79 -0.40 5.07 11.67
CA SER A 79 -1.28 5.79 10.75
C SER A 79 -0.46 6.53 9.67
N ARG A 80 0.57 7.28 10.08
CA ARG A 80 1.47 7.99 9.16
C ARG A 80 2.20 7.03 8.21
N ALA A 81 2.68 5.90 8.70
CA ALA A 81 3.37 4.90 7.90
C ALA A 81 2.43 4.21 6.89
N ALA A 82 1.21 3.87 7.28
CA ALA A 82 0.20 3.30 6.40
C ALA A 82 -0.17 4.26 5.26
N LEU A 83 -0.37 5.55 5.57
CA LEU A 83 -0.59 6.58 4.55
C LEU A 83 0.59 6.67 3.59
N THR A 84 1.82 6.73 4.11
CA THR A 84 3.04 6.79 3.28
C THR A 84 3.14 5.61 2.32
N SER A 85 2.80 4.40 2.78
CA SER A 85 2.75 3.20 1.94
C SER A 85 1.75 3.34 0.79
N ALA A 86 0.54 3.82 1.06
CA ALA A 86 -0.45 4.08 0.00
C ALA A 86 0.03 5.15 -1.00
N LEU A 87 0.73 6.19 -0.52
CA LEU A 87 1.25 7.26 -1.37
C LEU A 87 2.36 6.81 -2.32
N ALA A 88 3.11 5.77 -1.97
CA ALA A 88 4.19 5.23 -2.80
C ALA A 88 3.70 4.76 -4.18
N PHE A 89 2.43 4.39 -4.31
CA PHE A 89 1.84 3.91 -5.57
C PHE A 89 1.32 5.02 -6.51
N ARG A 90 1.32 6.29 -6.09
CA ARG A 90 0.74 7.39 -6.89
C ARG A 90 1.32 7.46 -8.30
N GLN A 91 2.65 7.44 -8.41
CA GLN A 91 3.31 7.51 -9.72
C GLN A 91 2.95 6.31 -10.58
N ARG A 92 3.00 5.10 -10.01
CA ARG A 92 2.72 3.87 -10.77
C ARG A 92 1.28 3.81 -11.26
N LEU A 93 0.32 4.23 -10.45
CA LEU A 93 -1.09 4.30 -10.85
C LEU A 93 -1.30 5.30 -12.01
N ASN A 94 -0.59 6.43 -11.98
CA ASN A 94 -0.62 7.39 -13.09
C ASN A 94 -0.06 6.77 -14.37
N ASP A 95 1.08 6.08 -14.27
CA ASP A 95 1.71 5.42 -15.43
C ASP A 95 0.81 4.33 -16.02
N ILE A 96 0.17 3.51 -15.17
CA ILE A 96 -0.79 2.48 -15.61
C ILE A 96 -1.97 3.14 -16.32
N ASN A 97 -2.57 4.18 -15.73
CA ASN A 97 -3.72 4.86 -16.34
C ASN A 97 -3.35 5.48 -17.70
N ALA A 98 -2.18 6.12 -17.81
CA ALA A 98 -1.70 6.68 -19.07
C ALA A 98 -1.47 5.59 -20.14
N ARG A 99 -0.91 4.43 -19.75
CA ARG A 99 -0.76 3.30 -20.68
C ARG A 99 -2.11 2.74 -21.13
N VAL A 100 -3.07 2.59 -20.23
CA VAL A 100 -4.43 2.13 -20.56
C VAL A 100 -5.12 3.12 -21.51
N GLU A 101 -4.92 4.42 -21.33
CA GLU A 101 -5.44 5.44 -22.24
C GLU A 101 -4.85 5.32 -23.65
N VAL A 102 -3.53 5.10 -23.76
CA VAL A 102 -2.85 4.86 -25.05
C VAL A 102 -3.36 3.59 -25.75
N LEU A 103 -3.67 2.53 -25.00
CA LEU A 103 -4.27 1.30 -25.55
C LEU A 103 -5.70 1.51 -26.06
N GLY A 104 -6.38 2.59 -25.65
CA GLY A 104 -7.75 2.89 -26.04
C GLY A 104 -8.79 1.89 -25.49
N PRO A 105 -10.07 2.08 -25.83
CA PRO A 105 -11.13 1.16 -25.42
C PRO A 105 -11.02 -0.18 -26.15
N PRO A 106 -11.47 -1.29 -25.53
CA PRO A 106 -11.55 -2.58 -26.22
C PRO A 106 -12.52 -2.52 -27.42
N PRO A 107 -12.33 -3.37 -28.45
CA PRO A 107 -13.22 -3.43 -29.60
C PRO A 107 -14.66 -3.71 -29.18
N ALA A 108 -15.60 -3.06 -29.85
CA ALA A 108 -17.03 -3.34 -29.65
C ALA A 108 -17.36 -4.78 -30.08
N GLN A 109 -18.45 -5.34 -29.53
CA GLN A 109 -18.96 -6.64 -29.95
C GLN A 109 -19.14 -6.70 -31.48
N GLY A 110 -18.60 -7.75 -32.10
CA GLY A 110 -18.66 -7.95 -33.55
C GLY A 110 -17.52 -7.32 -34.35
N GLN A 111 -16.62 -6.56 -33.73
CA GLN A 111 -15.38 -6.13 -34.37
C GLN A 111 -14.30 -7.24 -34.34
N PRO A 112 -13.29 -7.19 -35.24
CA PRO A 112 -12.15 -8.09 -35.18
C PRO A 112 -11.48 -8.05 -33.79
N PRO A 113 -11.05 -9.21 -33.27
CA PRO A 113 -10.38 -9.27 -31.97
C PRO A 113 -9.09 -8.45 -31.94
N GLU A 114 -8.76 -7.87 -30.77
CA GLU A 114 -7.50 -7.16 -30.57
C GLU A 114 -6.31 -8.09 -30.89
N PRO A 115 -5.19 -7.54 -31.39
CA PRO A 115 -3.94 -8.27 -31.44
C PRO A 115 -3.59 -8.84 -30.06
N ALA A 116 -3.13 -10.10 -30.00
CA ALA A 116 -2.83 -10.78 -28.74
C ALA A 116 -1.88 -9.98 -27.82
N ILE A 117 -0.93 -9.25 -28.40
CA ILE A 117 0.02 -8.39 -27.66
C ILE A 117 -0.73 -7.28 -26.91
N VAL A 118 -1.71 -6.62 -27.53
CA VAL A 118 -2.51 -5.54 -26.93
C VAL A 118 -3.39 -6.08 -25.81
N SER A 119 -4.07 -7.20 -26.08
CA SER A 119 -4.91 -7.87 -25.07
C SER A 119 -4.10 -8.34 -23.86
N ASN A 120 -2.88 -8.84 -24.07
CA ASN A 120 -2.00 -9.29 -23.00
C ASN A 120 -1.51 -8.11 -22.14
N GLU A 121 -1.05 -7.02 -22.76
CA GLU A 121 -0.64 -5.81 -22.04
C GLU A 121 -1.81 -5.23 -21.23
N ARG A 122 -3.01 -5.13 -21.83
CA ARG A 122 -4.21 -4.66 -21.14
C ARG A 122 -4.53 -5.51 -19.91
N SER A 123 -4.48 -6.83 -20.05
CA SER A 123 -4.71 -7.77 -18.95
C SER A 123 -3.68 -7.60 -17.82
N ALA A 124 -2.39 -7.47 -18.17
CA ALA A 124 -1.32 -7.26 -17.21
C ALA A 124 -1.50 -5.95 -16.41
N LEU A 125 -1.80 -4.84 -17.11
CA LEU A 125 -2.04 -3.53 -16.46
C LEU A 125 -3.27 -3.55 -15.54
N VAL A 126 -4.33 -4.26 -15.91
CA VAL A 126 -5.53 -4.43 -15.07
C VAL A 126 -5.20 -5.25 -13.82
N SER A 127 -4.47 -6.36 -13.96
CA SER A 127 -4.05 -7.19 -12.83
C SER A 127 -3.20 -6.38 -11.85
N GLU A 128 -2.21 -5.67 -12.36
CA GLU A 128 -1.32 -4.86 -11.55
C GLU A 128 -2.06 -3.74 -10.80
N LYS A 129 -2.99 -3.05 -11.47
CA LYS A 129 -3.84 -2.03 -10.84
C LYS A 129 -4.70 -2.62 -9.73
N ALA A 130 -5.23 -3.83 -9.92
CA ALA A 130 -6.02 -4.51 -8.90
C ALA A 130 -5.18 -4.85 -7.67
N GLU A 131 -3.96 -5.35 -7.86
CA GLU A 131 -3.01 -5.64 -6.78
C GLU A 131 -2.63 -4.38 -6.00
N ILE A 132 -2.28 -3.29 -6.70
CA ILE A 132 -1.98 -2.00 -6.06
C ILE A 132 -3.18 -1.51 -5.24
N ASN A 133 -4.39 -1.56 -5.82
CA ASN A 133 -5.60 -1.12 -5.13
C ASN A 133 -5.88 -1.96 -3.87
N ALA A 134 -5.56 -3.25 -3.87
CA ALA A 134 -5.70 -4.10 -2.69
C ALA A 134 -4.76 -3.68 -1.55
N VAL A 135 -3.51 -3.31 -1.86
CA VAL A 135 -2.56 -2.79 -0.87
C VAL A 135 -3.02 -1.43 -0.34
N VAL A 136 -3.45 -0.52 -1.22
CA VAL A 136 -3.98 0.80 -0.85
C VAL A 136 -5.22 0.66 0.04
N ALA A 137 -6.14 -0.25 -0.29
CA ALA A 137 -7.32 -0.51 0.53
C ALA A 137 -6.94 -1.06 1.91
N SER A 138 -5.96 -1.97 1.98
CA SER A 138 -5.43 -2.48 3.25
C SER A 138 -4.87 -1.35 4.13
N ALA A 139 -4.11 -0.42 3.53
CA ALA A 139 -3.57 0.74 4.23
C ALA A 139 -4.68 1.69 4.75
N GLN A 140 -5.73 1.94 3.95
CA GLN A 140 -6.87 2.74 4.35
C GLN A 140 -7.64 2.11 5.51
N ASN A 141 -7.93 0.81 5.42
CA ASN A 141 -8.60 0.05 6.48
C ASN A 141 -7.79 0.08 7.78
N LEU A 142 -6.46 -0.06 7.69
CA LEU A 142 -5.59 0.06 8.84
C LEU A 142 -5.67 1.47 9.47
N SER A 143 -5.68 2.53 8.67
CA SER A 143 -5.84 3.89 9.19
C SER A 143 -7.18 4.09 9.91
N VAL A 144 -8.27 3.55 9.39
CA VAL A 144 -9.59 3.62 10.05
C VAL A 144 -9.56 2.89 11.38
N ARG A 145 -8.99 1.68 11.41
CA ARG A 145 -8.85 0.88 12.65
C ARG A 145 -8.01 1.60 13.70
N VAL A 146 -6.86 2.14 13.30
CA VAL A 146 -5.97 2.91 14.18
C VAL A 146 -6.68 4.11 14.79
N ASN A 147 -7.46 4.86 14.01
CA ASN A 147 -8.25 5.98 14.53
C ASN A 147 -9.26 5.53 15.59
N GLY A 148 -9.94 4.41 15.36
CA GLY A 148 -10.86 3.83 16.37
C GLY A 148 -10.15 3.46 17.68
N LEU A 149 -8.91 2.97 17.62
CA LEU A 149 -8.10 2.68 18.82
C LEU A 149 -7.66 3.96 19.55
N VAL A 150 -7.30 5.01 18.81
CA VAL A 150 -6.97 6.33 19.39
C VAL A 150 -8.19 6.93 20.10
N ASP A 151 -9.38 6.79 19.53
CA ASP A 151 -10.63 7.23 20.17
C ASP A 151 -10.91 6.43 21.44
N LYS A 152 -10.74 5.10 21.40
CA LYS A 152 -10.86 4.24 22.58
C LYS A 152 -9.90 4.65 23.70
N ILE A 153 -8.65 4.97 23.38
CA ILE A 153 -7.67 5.50 24.35
C ILE A 153 -8.20 6.77 25.02
N SER A 154 -8.78 7.69 24.26
CA SER A 154 -9.30 8.95 24.78
C SER A 154 -10.42 8.73 25.80
N VAL A 155 -11.29 7.74 25.58
CA VAL A 155 -12.33 7.32 26.52
C VAL A 155 -11.71 6.76 27.80
N MET A 156 -10.82 5.78 27.70
CA MET A 156 -10.22 5.13 28.87
C MET A 156 -9.41 6.10 29.74
N ARG A 157 -8.66 7.03 29.13
CA ARG A 157 -7.96 8.08 29.88
C ARG A 157 -8.93 8.99 30.65
N SER A 158 -10.07 9.30 30.05
CA SER A 158 -11.12 10.07 30.71
C SER A 158 -11.73 9.31 31.90
N GLU A 159 -11.88 7.99 31.79
CA GLU A 159 -12.33 7.12 32.89
C GLU A 159 -11.30 7.01 34.02
N LEU A 160 -10.02 6.83 33.69
CA LEU A 160 -8.93 6.85 34.68
C LEU A 160 -8.90 8.17 35.45
N PHE A 161 -9.02 9.30 34.75
CA PHE A 161 -9.07 10.61 35.39
C PHE A 161 -10.25 10.74 36.36
N ARG A 162 -11.45 10.31 35.95
CA ARG A 162 -12.64 10.28 36.82
C ARG A 162 -12.42 9.38 38.04
N SER A 163 -11.83 8.21 37.86
CA SER A 163 -11.51 7.27 38.94
C SER A 163 -10.55 7.87 39.97
N VAL A 164 -9.50 8.57 39.53
CA VAL A 164 -8.56 9.27 40.41
C VAL A 164 -9.27 10.34 41.24
N ILE A 165 -10.15 11.14 40.64
CA ILE A 165 -10.93 12.16 41.36
C ILE A 165 -11.82 11.53 42.42
N THR A 166 -12.59 10.48 42.08
CA THR A 166 -13.47 9.81 43.03
C THR A 166 -12.69 9.22 44.20
N LYS A 167 -11.57 8.52 43.93
CA LYS A 167 -10.72 7.96 44.99
C LYS A 167 -10.18 9.05 45.92
N HIS A 168 -9.77 10.20 45.38
CA HIS A 168 -9.33 11.33 46.20
C HIS A 168 -10.44 11.87 47.11
N TYR A 169 -11.68 11.91 46.62
CA TYR A 169 -12.83 12.33 47.42
C TYR A 169 -13.10 11.35 48.56
N ASP A 170 -13.16 10.04 48.27
CA ASP A 170 -13.41 9.00 49.28
C ASP A 170 -12.33 9.00 50.37
N LEU A 171 -11.06 9.19 50.00
CA LEU A 171 -9.94 9.32 50.93
C LEU A 171 -10.07 10.56 51.83
N ASN A 172 -10.45 11.70 51.26
CA ASN A 172 -10.64 12.92 52.04
C ASN A 172 -11.82 12.80 53.02
N ASP A 173 -12.92 12.16 52.62
CA ASP A 173 -14.07 11.92 53.50
C ASP A 173 -13.70 10.96 54.65
N ALA A 174 -13.00 9.87 54.35
CA ALA A 174 -12.54 8.90 55.35
C ALA A 174 -11.51 9.45 56.35
N LEU A 175 -10.70 10.44 55.94
CA LEU A 175 -9.65 11.07 56.76
C LEU A 175 -10.12 12.35 57.46
N SER A 176 -11.36 12.79 57.23
CA SER A 176 -11.92 13.96 57.89
C SER A 176 -12.22 13.65 59.36
N PRO A 177 -11.70 14.42 60.34
CA PRO A 177 -12.00 14.19 61.75
C PRO A 177 -13.51 14.40 61.96
N GLN A 178 -14.19 13.38 62.50
CA GLN A 178 -15.60 13.46 62.90
C GLN A 178 -15.75 14.57 63.94
N ALA A 179 -16.36 15.69 63.55
CA ALA A 179 -16.69 16.81 64.43
C ALA A 179 -17.98 16.53 65.20
#